data_AF-A0A2V8RA43-F1
#
_entry.id   AF-A0A2V8RA43-F1
#
_cell.length_a   1.000
_cell.length_b   1.000
_cell.length_c   1.000
_cell.angle_alpha   90.00
_cell.angle_beta   90.00
_cell.angle_gamma   90.00
#
_symmetry.space_group_name_H-M   'P 1'
#
loop_
_entity.id
_entity.type
_entity.pdbx_description
1 polymer ?
#
loop_
_entity_poly.entity_id
_entity_poly.type
_entity_poly.pdbx_seq_one_letter_code
_entity_poly.pdbx_strand_id
1 'polypeptide(L)'
;MFQAGSLFLQTSTSTPAFNGRTYANFELNNAAANITVTGGSAVSIDNLTITAGTLNFNMTATPGHSIKGNISVAGTLNFAPASAGTVNLNGGSAQTISGAGTITINSANQTIVINNPNGINLSRDLTLDLGTLTLTSGNVTTGANTLIIGSGETVNRTSGHVIGNLRKTYAAAATKLFEVGTANGFSPVTVSLTAGTFPANFTVSAVQGAQPNILNPGHALQRYWQLTGAGVTATLIFNYLDPPDVPVSANENNFVIF
;
A
#
# COMPACT_ATOMS: atom_id res chain seq x y z
N MET A 1 11.05 13.12 25.83
CA MET A 1 10.36 13.62 24.62
C MET A 1 11.44 14.16 23.71
N PHE A 2 11.53 13.70 22.46
CA PHE A 2 12.48 14.24 21.49
C PHE A 2 11.92 15.54 20.89
N GLN A 3 12.76 16.55 20.67
CA GLN A 3 12.33 17.81 20.03
C GLN A 3 12.04 17.57 18.54
N ALA A 4 11.08 18.30 17.97
CA ALA A 4 10.79 18.22 16.54
C ALA A 4 12.06 18.46 15.70
N GLY A 5 12.26 17.64 14.67
CA GLY A 5 13.45 17.70 13.81
C GLY A 5 14.73 17.04 14.37
N SER A 6 14.76 16.65 15.66
CA SER A 6 15.91 15.93 16.22
C SER A 6 16.07 14.51 15.64
N LEU A 7 17.28 13.96 15.75
CA LEU A 7 17.60 12.60 15.31
C LEU A 7 17.95 11.73 16.53
N PHE A 8 17.21 10.63 16.70
CA PHE A 8 17.65 9.50 17.49
C PHE A 8 18.38 8.51 16.60
N LEU A 9 19.71 8.50 16.71
CA LEU A 9 20.58 7.60 15.95
C LEU A 9 20.95 6.39 16.80
N GLN A 10 20.48 5.21 16.39
CA GLN A 10 20.76 3.92 17.02
C GLN A 10 21.95 3.25 16.31
N THR A 11 23.11 3.24 16.96
CA THR A 11 24.35 2.61 16.46
C THR A 11 24.81 1.41 17.28
N SER A 12 24.18 1.12 18.42
CA SER A 12 24.45 -0.09 19.21
C SER A 12 23.50 -1.23 18.83
N THR A 13 23.76 -2.43 19.37
CA THR A 13 22.89 -3.60 19.23
C THR A 13 21.82 -3.69 20.32
N SER A 14 21.84 -2.78 21.32
CA SER A 14 20.86 -2.77 22.41
C SER A 14 19.50 -2.28 21.92
N THR A 15 18.41 -2.90 22.39
CA THR A 15 17.05 -2.47 22.06
C THR A 15 16.72 -1.09 22.68
N PRO A 16 16.42 -0.05 21.87
CA PRO A 16 15.92 1.21 22.38
C PRO A 16 14.47 1.08 22.86
N ALA A 17 14.06 1.92 23.81
CA ALA A 17 12.70 1.90 24.33
C ALA A 17 11.70 2.47 23.31
N PHE A 18 10.70 1.70 22.85
CA PHE A 18 9.65 2.21 21.96
C PHE A 18 8.30 2.43 22.66
N ASN A 19 7.98 1.63 23.67
CA ASN A 19 6.71 1.68 24.37
C ASN A 19 6.41 3.08 24.94
N GLY A 20 5.38 3.76 24.41
CA GLY A 20 4.96 5.09 24.87
C GLY A 20 5.90 6.23 24.48
N ARG A 21 6.79 6.05 23.50
CA ARG A 21 7.75 7.10 23.09
C ARG A 21 7.25 7.94 21.92
N THR A 22 7.74 9.17 21.89
CA THR A 22 7.65 10.07 20.73
C THR A 22 9.06 10.42 20.28
N TYR A 23 9.43 9.89 19.12
CA TYR A 23 10.64 10.24 18.38
C TYR A 23 10.30 11.31 17.35
N ALA A 24 11.24 12.23 17.11
CA ALA A 24 11.25 12.96 15.85
C ALA A 24 11.75 12.00 14.76
N ASN A 25 13.01 12.10 14.34
CA ASN A 25 13.59 11.12 13.41
C ASN A 25 14.21 9.95 14.18
N PHE A 26 13.97 8.73 13.72
CA PHE A 26 14.65 7.53 14.20
C PHE A 26 15.49 6.95 13.06
N GLU A 27 16.78 6.70 13.31
CA GLU A 27 17.65 6.00 12.39
C GLU A 27 18.33 4.80 13.06
N LEU A 28 18.20 3.61 12.45
CA LEU A 28 19.06 2.47 12.76
C LEU A 28 20.21 2.41 11.76
N ASN A 29 21.44 2.52 12.25
CA ASN A 29 22.64 2.49 11.41
C ASN A 29 23.73 1.63 12.06
N ASN A 30 23.46 0.34 12.14
CA ASN A 30 24.44 -0.65 12.55
C ASN A 30 24.12 -1.98 11.86
N ALA A 31 24.98 -2.42 10.94
CA ALA A 31 24.81 -3.65 10.18
C ALA A 31 24.71 -4.92 11.08
N ALA A 32 25.33 -4.90 12.26
CA ALA A 32 25.28 -6.01 13.22
C ALA A 32 24.04 -5.97 14.13
N ALA A 33 23.25 -4.89 14.10
CA ALA A 33 22.06 -4.79 14.94
C ALA A 33 20.94 -5.67 14.41
N ASN A 34 20.36 -6.48 15.30
CA ASN A 34 19.10 -7.18 15.12
C ASN A 34 18.21 -6.85 16.31
N ILE A 35 17.51 -5.72 16.20
CA ILE A 35 16.76 -5.11 17.30
C ILE A 35 15.30 -5.50 17.18
N THR A 36 14.73 -6.01 18.26
CA THR A 36 13.29 -6.26 18.37
C THR A 36 12.69 -5.32 19.40
N VAL A 37 11.76 -4.47 18.94
CA VAL A 37 11.02 -3.53 19.79
C VAL A 37 9.61 -4.06 20.05
N THR A 38 9.17 -4.00 21.30
CA THR A 38 7.85 -4.47 21.75
C THR A 38 7.21 -3.48 22.71
N GLY A 39 5.87 -3.48 22.77
CA GLY A 39 5.12 -2.64 23.70
C GLY A 39 3.68 -2.40 23.24
N GLY A 40 2.77 -2.26 24.21
CA GLY A 40 1.34 -2.02 23.97
C GLY A 40 0.94 -0.55 23.97
N SER A 41 1.82 0.36 24.41
CA SER A 41 1.60 1.80 24.32
C SER A 41 2.11 2.35 22.99
N ALA A 42 1.34 3.25 22.39
CA ALA A 42 1.65 3.82 21.08
C ALA A 42 3.05 4.46 21.04
N VAL A 43 3.73 4.30 19.91
CA VAL A 43 4.97 5.01 19.59
C VAL A 43 4.66 5.94 18.41
N SER A 44 5.20 7.14 18.44
CA SER A 44 5.09 8.10 17.35
C SER A 44 6.48 8.45 16.84
N ILE A 45 6.66 8.43 15.52
CA ILE A 45 7.91 8.71 14.83
C ILE A 45 7.59 9.69 13.70
N ASP A 46 8.44 10.69 13.49
CA ASP A 46 8.42 11.50 12.26
C ASP A 46 9.00 10.65 11.13
N ASN A 47 10.32 10.65 10.89
CA ASN A 47 10.94 9.79 9.88
C ASN A 47 11.50 8.50 10.49
N LEU A 48 11.26 7.37 9.82
CA LEU A 48 11.84 6.06 10.15
C LEU A 48 12.86 5.67 9.08
N THR A 49 14.14 5.65 9.47
CA THR A 49 15.25 5.27 8.58
C THR A 49 15.94 4.02 9.10
N ILE A 50 16.13 3.02 8.24
CA ILE A 50 16.98 1.86 8.52
C ILE A 50 18.11 1.88 7.50
N THR A 51 19.21 2.53 7.84
CA THR A 51 20.40 2.64 7.00
C THR A 51 21.13 1.29 6.92
N ALA A 52 21.23 0.58 8.05
CA ALA A 52 21.84 -0.74 8.12
C ALA A 52 21.29 -1.52 9.33
N GLY A 53 21.36 -2.86 9.28
CA GLY A 53 20.86 -3.74 10.33
C GLY A 53 19.40 -4.14 10.16
N THR A 54 18.83 -4.73 11.20
CA THR A 54 17.44 -5.21 11.24
C THR A 54 16.67 -4.58 12.40
N LEU A 55 15.53 -3.98 12.10
CA LEU A 55 14.52 -3.59 13.09
C LEU A 55 13.28 -4.48 12.94
N ASN A 56 12.99 -5.27 13.97
CA ASN A 56 11.73 -6.00 14.11
C ASN A 56 10.76 -5.13 14.94
N PHE A 57 9.87 -4.42 14.25
CA PHE A 57 8.85 -3.55 14.82
C PHE A 57 7.65 -4.39 15.27
N ASN A 58 7.77 -5.03 16.43
CA ASN A 58 6.77 -5.96 16.98
C ASN A 58 5.90 -5.31 18.06
N MET A 59 5.51 -4.06 17.81
CA MET A 59 4.68 -3.28 18.72
C MET A 59 3.19 -3.64 18.54
N THR A 60 2.38 -3.54 19.61
CA THR A 60 1.02 -4.13 19.67
C THR A 60 -0.06 -3.14 20.11
N ALA A 61 0.11 -1.84 19.90
CA ALA A 61 -0.92 -0.86 20.25
C ALA A 61 -2.06 -0.88 19.22
N THR A 62 -3.28 -0.62 19.72
CA THR A 62 -4.50 -0.35 18.94
C THR A 62 -5.22 0.84 19.59
N PRO A 63 -5.50 1.96 18.89
CA PRO A 63 -5.60 2.13 17.43
C PRO A 63 -4.26 2.30 16.69
N GLY A 64 -3.12 2.21 17.36
CA GLY A 64 -1.83 1.98 16.70
C GLY A 64 -0.72 2.94 17.02
N HIS A 65 0.42 2.65 16.40
CA HIS A 65 1.63 3.47 16.33
C HIS A 65 1.52 4.43 15.14
N SER A 66 2.30 5.51 15.15
CA SER A 66 2.31 6.49 14.07
C SER A 66 3.70 6.64 13.48
N ILE A 67 3.78 6.57 12.15
CA ILE A 67 4.92 7.07 11.38
C ILE A 67 4.37 8.22 10.54
N LYS A 68 4.81 9.44 10.84
CA LYS A 68 4.25 10.68 10.27
C LYS A 68 5.07 11.23 9.10
N GLY A 69 6.26 10.71 8.90
CA GLY A 69 7.21 11.09 7.85
C GLY A 69 7.59 9.90 6.98
N ASN A 70 8.71 10.02 6.27
CA ASN A 70 9.14 9.02 5.31
C ASN A 70 9.63 7.73 6.01
N ILE A 71 9.49 6.63 5.29
CA ILE A 71 10.08 5.34 5.64
C ILE A 71 11.18 5.05 4.61
N SER A 72 12.43 5.02 5.03
CA SER A 72 13.58 4.73 4.17
C SER A 72 14.32 3.50 4.69
N VAL A 73 14.35 2.42 3.90
CA VAL A 73 14.92 1.14 4.34
C VAL A 73 15.99 0.66 3.37
N ALA A 74 17.24 0.78 3.76
CA ALA A 74 18.39 0.15 3.10
C ALA A 74 18.82 -1.16 3.80
N GLY A 75 18.56 -1.28 5.11
CA GLY A 75 18.69 -2.53 5.87
C GLY A 75 17.42 -3.39 5.81
N THR A 76 16.92 -3.82 6.98
CA THR A 76 15.71 -4.64 7.10
C THR A 76 14.72 -4.07 8.11
N LEU A 77 13.46 -3.97 7.72
CA LEU A 77 12.33 -3.63 8.57
C LEU A 77 11.30 -4.76 8.55
N ASN A 78 11.07 -5.39 9.70
CA ASN A 78 10.11 -6.48 9.84
C ASN A 78 8.95 -6.09 10.76
N PHE A 79 7.77 -6.60 10.45
CA PHE A 79 6.59 -6.53 11.32
C PHE A 79 6.11 -7.93 11.64
N ALA A 80 6.21 -8.35 12.89
CA ALA A 80 5.69 -9.62 13.37
C ALA A 80 5.14 -9.48 14.81
N PRO A 81 4.15 -8.60 15.05
CA PRO A 81 3.59 -8.44 16.39
C PRO A 81 2.89 -9.73 16.84
N ALA A 82 3.10 -10.08 18.12
CA ALA A 82 2.56 -11.30 18.73
C ALA A 82 1.03 -11.24 18.96
N SER A 83 0.47 -10.05 18.98
CA SER A 83 -0.97 -9.75 19.02
C SER A 83 -1.27 -8.58 18.09
N ALA A 84 -2.55 -8.20 17.96
CA ALA A 84 -2.97 -7.12 17.07
C ALA A 84 -2.09 -5.87 17.26
N GLY A 85 -1.48 -5.41 16.17
CA GLY A 85 -0.64 -4.22 16.14
C GLY A 85 -0.95 -3.39 14.91
N THR A 86 -1.15 -2.09 15.11
CA THR A 86 -1.50 -1.18 14.01
C THR A 86 -0.39 -0.16 13.78
N VAL A 87 0.03 0.05 12.53
CA VAL A 87 0.92 1.13 12.14
C VAL A 87 0.16 2.08 11.23
N ASN A 88 0.04 3.33 11.64
CA ASN A 88 -0.62 4.40 10.89
C ASN A 88 0.42 5.21 10.13
N LEU A 89 0.24 5.33 8.82
CA LEU A 89 0.90 6.33 8.00
C LEU A 89 -0.01 7.56 7.95
N ASN A 90 0.24 8.50 8.86
CA ASN A 90 -0.67 9.61 9.19
C ASN A 90 0.05 10.97 9.28
N GLY A 91 1.01 11.18 8.39
CA GLY A 91 1.75 12.43 8.26
C GLY A 91 0.90 13.63 7.86
N GLY A 92 1.39 14.82 8.20
CA GLY A 92 0.83 16.11 7.74
C GLY A 92 1.26 16.50 6.32
N SER A 93 2.22 15.79 5.75
CA SER A 93 2.71 15.94 4.37
C SER A 93 2.75 14.58 3.69
N ALA A 94 2.83 14.54 2.35
CA ALA A 94 2.94 13.28 1.62
C ALA A 94 4.14 12.48 2.13
N GLN A 95 3.94 11.19 2.42
CA GLN A 95 5.01 10.31 2.88
C GLN A 95 5.54 9.47 1.72
N THR A 96 6.84 9.16 1.75
CA THR A 96 7.47 8.27 0.79
C THR A 96 7.97 7.01 1.47
N ILE A 97 7.76 5.85 0.84
CA ILE A 97 8.36 4.57 1.21
C ILE A 97 9.43 4.26 0.17
N SER A 98 10.69 4.17 0.62
CA SER A 98 11.86 4.07 -0.26
C SER A 98 12.96 3.17 0.31
N GLY A 99 14.04 3.04 -0.45
CA GLY A 99 15.22 2.25 -0.11
C GLY A 99 15.23 0.86 -0.73
N ALA A 100 16.43 0.34 -0.97
CA ALA A 100 16.67 -0.93 -1.65
C ALA A 100 16.68 -2.15 -0.70
N GLY A 101 16.50 -1.92 0.60
CA GLY A 101 16.47 -2.95 1.61
C GLY A 101 15.17 -3.75 1.64
N THR A 102 14.99 -4.52 2.71
CA THR A 102 13.86 -5.44 2.86
C THR A 102 12.81 -4.87 3.81
N ILE A 103 11.54 -4.89 3.40
CA ILE A 103 10.39 -4.60 4.26
C ILE A 103 9.49 -5.83 4.23
N THR A 104 9.24 -6.44 5.39
CA THR A 104 8.45 -7.68 5.47
C THR A 104 7.35 -7.56 6.52
N ILE A 105 6.15 -8.00 6.16
CA ILE A 105 5.05 -8.19 7.11
C ILE A 105 4.85 -9.70 7.26
N ASN A 106 5.19 -10.22 8.45
CA ASN A 106 5.29 -11.65 8.73
C ASN A 106 4.24 -12.11 9.77
N SER A 107 3.15 -11.38 9.94
CA SER A 107 2.11 -11.73 10.91
C SER A 107 0.73 -11.24 10.47
N ALA A 108 -0.27 -12.11 10.58
CA ALA A 108 -1.67 -11.77 10.36
C ALA A 108 -2.20 -10.73 11.37
N ASN A 109 -1.49 -10.54 12.48
CA ASN A 109 -1.85 -9.55 13.50
C ASN A 109 -1.47 -8.11 13.12
N GLN A 110 -0.65 -7.91 12.07
CA GLN A 110 -0.24 -6.59 11.66
C GLN A 110 -1.32 -5.92 10.80
N THR A 111 -1.68 -4.69 11.14
CA THR A 111 -2.47 -3.81 10.29
C THR A 111 -1.63 -2.60 9.87
N ILE A 112 -1.59 -2.30 8.57
CA ILE A 112 -1.06 -1.05 8.04
C ILE A 112 -2.24 -0.16 7.66
N VAL A 113 -2.30 1.04 8.22
CA VAL A 113 -3.36 2.02 7.96
C VAL A 113 -2.79 3.18 7.17
N ILE A 114 -3.36 3.43 5.99
CA ILE A 114 -3.13 4.64 5.21
C ILE A 114 -4.14 5.70 5.68
N ASN A 115 -3.66 6.68 6.43
CA ASN A 115 -4.47 7.77 6.98
C ASN A 115 -3.76 9.12 6.81
N ASN A 116 -3.20 9.35 5.63
CA ASN A 116 -2.50 10.57 5.29
C ASN A 116 -3.21 11.21 4.10
N PRO A 117 -3.98 12.29 4.27
CA PRO A 117 -4.73 12.91 3.18
C PRO A 117 -3.87 13.40 2.01
N ASN A 118 -2.58 13.64 2.24
CA ASN A 118 -1.63 14.03 1.19
C ASN A 118 -1.06 12.82 0.41
N GLY A 119 -1.40 11.61 0.84
CA GLY A 119 -1.04 10.36 0.18
C GLY A 119 0.32 9.79 0.57
N ILE A 120 0.55 8.58 0.05
CA ILE A 120 1.77 7.80 0.20
C ILE A 120 2.35 7.56 -1.19
N ASN A 121 3.63 7.85 -1.38
CA ASN A 121 4.36 7.57 -2.61
C ASN A 121 5.26 6.36 -2.41
N LEU A 122 5.23 5.40 -3.32
CA LEU A 122 6.16 4.28 -3.35
C LEU A 122 7.28 4.57 -4.34
N SER A 123 8.52 4.57 -3.84
CA SER A 123 9.75 4.62 -4.65
C SER A 123 10.42 3.25 -4.75
N ARG A 124 9.67 2.19 -4.48
CA ARG A 124 10.04 0.78 -4.54
C ARG A 124 8.77 -0.07 -4.62
N ASP A 125 8.89 -1.32 -5.05
CA ASP A 125 7.81 -2.30 -4.84
C ASP A 125 7.58 -2.51 -3.34
N LEU A 126 6.32 -2.66 -2.95
CA LEU A 126 5.94 -2.96 -1.57
C LEU A 126 5.02 -4.17 -1.55
N THR A 127 5.44 -5.21 -0.83
CA THR A 127 4.63 -6.40 -0.62
C THR A 127 4.05 -6.42 0.79
N LEU A 128 2.73 -6.56 0.86
CA LEU A 128 1.97 -6.86 2.06
C LEU A 128 1.48 -8.32 1.91
N ASP A 129 2.29 -9.25 2.42
CA ASP A 129 2.09 -10.70 2.23
C ASP A 129 1.32 -11.37 3.38
N LEU A 130 1.09 -10.64 4.46
CA LEU A 130 0.26 -11.04 5.60
C LEU A 130 -0.36 -9.79 6.25
N GLY A 131 -1.44 -10.01 7.00
CA GLY A 131 -2.10 -8.97 7.79
C GLY A 131 -3.23 -8.24 7.07
N THR A 132 -3.43 -6.98 7.43
CA THR A 132 -4.51 -6.14 6.91
C THR A 132 -3.96 -4.81 6.39
N LEU A 133 -4.41 -4.40 5.20
CA LEU A 133 -4.29 -3.02 4.71
C LEU A 133 -5.60 -2.29 4.93
N THR A 134 -5.57 -1.14 5.59
CA THR A 134 -6.73 -0.27 5.74
C THR A 134 -6.48 1.06 5.05
N LEU A 135 -7.33 1.41 4.09
CA LEU A 135 -7.34 2.70 3.40
C LEU A 135 -8.40 3.61 4.06
N THR A 136 -7.93 4.55 4.87
CA THR A 136 -8.79 5.49 5.61
C THR A 136 -8.82 6.85 4.95
N SER A 137 -7.65 7.38 4.57
CA SER A 137 -7.51 8.69 3.93
C SER A 137 -6.20 8.76 3.14
N GLY A 138 -6.27 9.34 1.94
CA GLY A 138 -5.15 9.47 1.01
C GLY A 138 -4.99 8.29 0.07
N ASN A 139 -4.31 8.56 -1.04
CA ASN A 139 -4.02 7.56 -2.07
C ASN A 139 -2.62 6.95 -1.86
N VAL A 140 -2.44 5.74 -2.39
CA VAL A 140 -1.09 5.15 -2.56
C VAL A 140 -0.70 5.30 -4.02
N THR A 141 0.29 6.15 -4.30
CA THR A 141 0.83 6.36 -5.65
C THR A 141 2.06 5.49 -5.83
N THR A 142 2.05 4.67 -6.89
CA THR A 142 3.10 3.65 -7.10
C THR A 142 4.15 4.04 -8.13
N GLY A 143 3.83 4.97 -9.04
CA GLY A 143 4.71 5.31 -10.16
C GLY A 143 4.98 4.08 -11.03
N ALA A 144 6.26 3.76 -11.25
CA ALA A 144 6.67 2.54 -11.96
C ALA A 144 6.64 1.28 -11.07
N ASN A 145 6.47 1.43 -9.75
CA ASN A 145 6.48 0.34 -8.80
C ASN A 145 5.10 -0.33 -8.68
N THR A 146 5.01 -1.35 -7.83
CA THR A 146 3.80 -2.11 -7.57
C THR A 146 3.53 -2.20 -6.07
N LEU A 147 2.28 -1.89 -5.68
CA LEU A 147 1.75 -2.33 -4.39
C LEU A 147 1.23 -3.76 -4.55
N ILE A 148 1.78 -4.68 -3.79
CA ILE A 148 1.49 -6.11 -3.88
C ILE A 148 0.76 -6.52 -2.61
N ILE A 149 -0.43 -7.10 -2.78
CA ILE A 149 -1.20 -7.76 -1.73
C ILE A 149 -1.09 -9.26 -1.99
N GLY A 150 -0.69 -10.02 -0.99
CA GLY A 150 -0.59 -11.47 -1.09
C GLY A 150 -1.94 -12.18 -1.29
N SER A 151 -2.01 -13.44 -0.86
CA SER A 151 -3.24 -14.23 -1.04
C SER A 151 -4.23 -14.15 0.12
N GLY A 152 -3.76 -13.94 1.35
CA GLY A 152 -4.54 -14.12 2.58
C GLY A 152 -4.93 -12.82 3.30
N GLU A 153 -4.65 -11.68 2.70
CA GLU A 153 -4.74 -10.37 3.35
C GLU A 153 -6.10 -9.75 3.08
N THR A 154 -6.52 -8.96 4.06
CA THR A 154 -7.73 -8.17 3.95
C THR A 154 -7.36 -6.75 3.53
N VAL A 155 -8.09 -6.20 2.55
CA VAL A 155 -8.05 -4.78 2.23
C VAL A 155 -9.38 -4.16 2.66
N ASN A 156 -9.33 -3.32 3.68
CA ASN A 156 -10.48 -2.55 4.16
C ASN A 156 -10.39 -1.13 3.60
N ARG A 157 -11.45 -0.63 2.98
CA ARG A 157 -11.44 0.71 2.37
C ARG A 157 -12.61 1.55 2.88
N THR A 158 -12.29 2.70 3.47
CA THR A 158 -13.21 3.80 3.74
C THR A 158 -13.05 4.91 2.70
N SER A 159 -11.81 5.28 2.39
CA SER A 159 -11.44 6.24 1.34
C SER A 159 -10.05 5.91 0.80
N GLY A 160 -9.62 6.61 -0.24
CA GLY A 160 -8.33 6.38 -0.89
C GLY A 160 -8.33 5.16 -1.81
N HIS A 161 -7.31 5.08 -2.65
CA HIS A 161 -7.09 3.99 -3.60
C HIS A 161 -5.65 4.01 -4.09
N VAL A 162 -5.28 2.98 -4.85
CA VAL A 162 -4.00 2.90 -5.53
C VAL A 162 -4.07 3.67 -6.84
N ILE A 163 -3.14 4.62 -7.02
CA ILE A 163 -2.86 5.27 -8.30
C ILE A 163 -1.61 4.59 -8.90
N GLY A 164 -1.83 3.80 -9.95
CA GLY A 164 -0.83 2.96 -10.61
C GLY A 164 -1.04 1.47 -10.33
N ASN A 165 0.03 0.69 -10.17
CA ASN A 165 -0.03 -0.77 -10.20
C ASN A 165 -0.41 -1.37 -8.84
N LEU A 166 -1.59 -2.01 -8.78
CA LEU A 166 -2.00 -2.88 -7.68
C LEU A 166 -1.98 -4.33 -8.15
N ARG A 167 -1.13 -5.16 -7.52
CA ARG A 167 -1.09 -6.60 -7.74
C ARG A 167 -1.74 -7.33 -6.57
N LYS A 168 -2.64 -8.27 -6.85
CA LYS A 168 -3.14 -9.22 -5.85
C LYS A 168 -2.78 -10.65 -6.24
N THR A 169 -2.31 -11.42 -5.28
CA THR A 169 -2.00 -12.85 -5.44
C THR A 169 -3.26 -13.68 -5.17
N TYR A 170 -3.51 -14.71 -5.95
CA TYR A 170 -4.60 -15.67 -5.77
C TYR A 170 -4.01 -17.03 -5.44
N ALA A 171 -4.34 -17.58 -4.27
CA ALA A 171 -3.95 -18.95 -3.91
C ALA A 171 -4.89 -20.02 -4.50
N ALA A 172 -6.09 -19.61 -4.92
CA ALA A 172 -7.11 -20.43 -5.57
C ALA A 172 -8.07 -19.51 -6.35
N ALA A 173 -9.04 -20.12 -7.05
CA ALA A 173 -10.15 -19.39 -7.65
C ALA A 173 -10.90 -18.58 -6.57
N ALA A 174 -11.05 -17.28 -6.80
CA ALA A 174 -11.66 -16.36 -5.86
C ALA A 174 -12.06 -15.06 -6.57
N THR A 175 -12.88 -14.26 -5.90
CA THR A 175 -13.17 -12.89 -6.29
C THR A 175 -12.39 -11.93 -5.40
N LYS A 176 -11.68 -10.98 -6.01
CA LYS A 176 -11.05 -9.87 -5.29
C LYS A 176 -11.44 -8.55 -5.95
N LEU A 177 -11.72 -7.54 -5.13
CA LEU A 177 -11.79 -6.15 -5.57
C LEU A 177 -10.37 -5.62 -5.72
N PHE A 178 -10.09 -4.84 -6.76
CA PHE A 178 -8.87 -4.07 -6.91
C PHE A 178 -9.19 -2.62 -6.62
N GLU A 179 -8.64 -2.10 -5.52
CA GLU A 179 -8.88 -0.74 -5.06
C GLU A 179 -8.03 0.26 -5.85
N VAL A 180 -8.23 0.33 -7.17
CA VAL A 180 -7.49 1.21 -8.08
C VAL A 180 -8.30 2.45 -8.44
N GLY A 181 -7.60 3.46 -8.90
CA GLY A 181 -8.20 4.64 -9.51
C GLY A 181 -7.16 5.57 -10.09
N THR A 182 -7.59 6.78 -10.42
CA THR A 182 -6.73 7.85 -10.91
C THR A 182 -6.72 9.00 -9.90
N ALA A 183 -5.97 10.07 -10.19
CA ALA A 183 -6.09 11.31 -9.42
C ALA A 183 -7.52 11.89 -9.46
N ASN A 184 -8.30 11.58 -10.49
CA ASN A 184 -9.67 12.08 -10.67
C ASN A 184 -10.75 11.16 -10.08
N GLY A 185 -10.35 10.06 -9.44
CA GLY A 185 -11.25 9.30 -8.56
C GLY A 185 -11.10 7.79 -8.63
N PHE A 186 -11.82 7.16 -7.71
CA PHE A 186 -11.85 5.73 -7.49
C PHE A 186 -12.60 5.02 -8.61
N SER A 187 -11.99 4.01 -9.21
CA SER A 187 -12.55 3.27 -10.36
C SER A 187 -12.15 1.81 -10.28
N PRO A 188 -12.70 1.08 -9.29
CA PRO A 188 -12.24 -0.26 -8.96
C PRO A 188 -12.62 -1.28 -10.02
N VAL A 189 -11.87 -2.39 -10.02
CA VAL A 189 -12.15 -3.57 -10.83
C VAL A 189 -12.40 -4.76 -9.92
N THR A 190 -13.54 -5.42 -10.07
CA THR A 190 -13.76 -6.73 -9.45
C THR A 190 -13.26 -7.80 -10.40
N VAL A 191 -12.29 -8.60 -9.95
CA VAL A 191 -11.70 -9.70 -10.70
C VAL A 191 -12.09 -11.02 -10.04
N SER A 192 -12.92 -11.79 -10.73
CA SER A 192 -13.39 -13.11 -10.30
C SER A 192 -12.68 -14.20 -11.09
N LEU A 193 -11.59 -14.75 -10.54
CA LEU A 193 -10.89 -15.88 -11.15
C LEU A 193 -11.70 -17.16 -10.95
N THR A 194 -12.03 -17.83 -12.05
CA THR A 194 -12.85 -19.06 -12.05
C THR A 194 -12.04 -20.32 -12.30
N ALA A 195 -10.90 -20.20 -12.98
CA ALA A 195 -9.97 -21.30 -13.25
C ALA A 195 -8.54 -20.78 -13.51
N GLY A 196 -7.54 -21.64 -13.38
CA GLY A 196 -6.15 -21.33 -13.68
C GLY A 196 -5.14 -22.18 -12.93
N THR A 197 -3.86 -21.86 -13.10
CA THR A 197 -2.76 -22.40 -12.27
C THR A 197 -2.49 -21.45 -11.12
N PHE A 198 -2.48 -21.96 -9.88
CA PHE A 198 -2.26 -21.16 -8.67
C PHE A 198 -0.94 -21.55 -7.98
N PRO A 199 -0.25 -20.61 -7.29
CA PRO A 199 -0.64 -19.22 -7.10
C PRO A 199 -0.57 -18.39 -8.38
N ALA A 200 -1.56 -17.52 -8.58
CA ALA A 200 -1.65 -16.64 -9.75
C ALA A 200 -1.53 -15.17 -9.32
N ASN A 201 -0.84 -14.38 -10.13
CA ASN A 201 -0.71 -12.94 -9.93
C ASN A 201 -1.56 -12.20 -10.93
N PHE A 202 -2.36 -11.24 -10.45
CA PHE A 202 -3.13 -10.36 -11.29
C PHE A 202 -2.86 -8.91 -10.89
N THR A 203 -2.45 -8.09 -11.86
CA THR A 203 -2.14 -6.67 -11.68
C THR A 203 -3.16 -5.82 -12.42
N VAL A 204 -3.65 -4.78 -11.76
CA VAL A 204 -4.58 -3.80 -12.33
C VAL A 204 -4.03 -2.39 -12.09
N SER A 205 -4.14 -1.53 -13.09
CA SER A 205 -4.02 -0.09 -12.95
C SER A 205 -5.15 0.61 -13.71
N ALA A 206 -5.61 1.76 -13.21
CA ALA A 206 -6.55 2.63 -13.90
C ALA A 206 -5.80 3.82 -14.52
N VAL A 207 -6.18 4.22 -15.72
CA VAL A 207 -5.55 5.31 -16.48
C VAL A 207 -6.60 6.32 -16.89
N GLN A 208 -6.33 7.60 -16.66
CA GLN A 208 -7.20 8.68 -17.10
C GLN A 208 -7.05 8.91 -18.61
N GLY A 209 -8.17 9.05 -19.30
CA GLY A 209 -8.25 9.31 -20.74
C GLY A 209 -8.90 8.16 -21.50
N ALA A 210 -9.17 8.39 -22.78
CA ALA A 210 -9.66 7.35 -23.68
C ALA A 210 -8.59 6.26 -23.89
N GLN A 211 -9.05 5.02 -24.11
CA GLN A 211 -8.16 3.92 -24.47
C GLN A 211 -7.48 4.21 -25.82
N PRO A 212 -6.12 4.11 -25.94
CA PRO A 212 -5.40 4.59 -27.12
C PRO A 212 -5.71 3.92 -28.47
N ASN A 213 -6.28 2.72 -28.47
CA ASN A 213 -6.64 1.98 -29.67
C ASN A 213 -8.07 2.27 -30.15
N ILE A 214 -8.86 3.03 -29.37
CA ILE A 214 -10.17 3.52 -29.82
C ILE A 214 -9.95 4.75 -30.70
N LEU A 215 -10.23 4.61 -31.99
CA LEU A 215 -9.96 5.64 -33.00
C LEU A 215 -10.65 6.99 -32.73
N ASN A 216 -11.87 6.96 -32.19
CA ASN A 216 -12.58 8.16 -31.78
C ASN A 216 -12.67 8.24 -30.25
N PRO A 217 -11.84 9.07 -29.58
CA PRO A 217 -11.88 9.24 -28.13
C PRO A 217 -13.25 9.67 -27.59
N GLY A 218 -14.06 10.39 -28.36
CA GLY A 218 -15.40 10.80 -27.95
C GLY A 218 -16.40 9.64 -27.83
N HIS A 219 -16.04 8.45 -28.30
CA HIS A 219 -16.83 7.22 -28.17
C HIS A 219 -16.28 6.27 -27.10
N ALA A 220 -15.22 6.65 -26.39
CA ALA A 220 -14.64 5.87 -25.31
C ALA A 220 -15.04 6.47 -23.96
N LEU A 221 -15.10 5.63 -22.92
CA LEU A 221 -14.95 6.15 -21.57
C LEU A 221 -13.63 6.92 -21.48
N GLN A 222 -13.64 8.06 -20.78
CA GLN A 222 -12.44 8.84 -20.47
C GLN A 222 -11.63 8.21 -19.34
N ARG A 223 -11.73 6.90 -19.19
CA ARG A 223 -10.93 6.05 -18.33
C ARG A 223 -10.81 4.66 -18.95
N TYR A 224 -9.63 4.08 -18.82
CA TYR A 224 -9.40 2.67 -19.16
C TYR A 224 -8.55 1.99 -18.08
N TRP A 225 -8.46 0.67 -18.15
CA TRP A 225 -7.66 -0.13 -17.23
C TRP A 225 -6.61 -0.92 -17.99
N GLN A 226 -5.43 -1.05 -17.39
CA GLN A 226 -4.41 -1.97 -17.85
C GLN A 226 -4.42 -3.17 -16.91
N LEU A 227 -4.44 -4.36 -17.51
CA LEU A 227 -4.52 -5.64 -16.80
C LEU A 227 -3.32 -6.48 -17.18
N THR A 228 -2.73 -7.16 -16.20
CA THR A 228 -1.68 -8.15 -16.44
C THR A 228 -1.92 -9.36 -15.56
N GLY A 229 -2.18 -10.50 -16.20
CA GLY A 229 -2.34 -11.80 -15.56
C GLY A 229 -2.21 -12.88 -16.64
N ALA A 230 -1.63 -14.03 -16.29
CA ALA A 230 -1.39 -15.11 -17.23
C ALA A 230 -1.86 -16.44 -16.64
N GLY A 231 -2.30 -17.37 -17.50
CA GLY A 231 -2.69 -18.73 -17.08
C GLY A 231 -3.95 -18.81 -16.22
N VAL A 232 -4.83 -17.80 -16.30
CA VAL A 232 -6.09 -17.74 -15.54
C VAL A 232 -7.28 -17.41 -16.45
N THR A 233 -8.46 -17.84 -16.04
CA THR A 233 -9.76 -17.41 -16.60
C THR A 233 -10.47 -16.54 -15.57
N ALA A 234 -10.99 -15.40 -16.00
CA ALA A 234 -11.60 -14.41 -15.11
C ALA A 234 -12.87 -13.81 -15.70
N THR A 235 -13.83 -13.53 -14.83
CA THR A 235 -14.91 -12.57 -15.10
C THR A 235 -14.55 -11.23 -14.46
N LEU A 236 -14.73 -10.14 -15.19
CA LEU A 236 -14.33 -8.79 -14.78
C LEU A 236 -15.54 -7.87 -14.68
N ILE A 237 -15.57 -7.02 -13.66
CA ILE A 237 -16.51 -5.89 -13.54
C ILE A 237 -15.70 -4.63 -13.36
N PHE A 238 -15.85 -3.68 -14.28
CA PHE A 238 -15.19 -2.37 -14.25
C PHE A 238 -16.17 -1.31 -13.75
N ASN A 239 -15.71 -0.45 -12.84
CA ASN A 239 -16.53 0.65 -12.31
C ASN A 239 -15.89 1.98 -12.71
N TYR A 240 -16.64 2.82 -13.43
CA TYR A 240 -16.25 4.17 -13.81
C TYR A 240 -17.13 5.21 -13.11
N LEU A 241 -16.76 6.47 -13.25
CA LEU A 241 -17.44 7.63 -12.70
C LEU A 241 -18.31 8.29 -13.77
N ASP A 242 -19.58 8.50 -13.45
CA ASP A 242 -20.53 9.26 -14.25
C ASP A 242 -20.95 10.52 -13.44
N PRO A 243 -20.88 11.74 -14.01
CA PRO A 243 -20.49 12.11 -15.38
C PRO A 243 -18.99 12.23 -15.74
N PRO A 244 -17.99 12.19 -14.84
CA PRO A 244 -16.61 12.53 -15.22
C PRO A 244 -15.98 11.69 -16.36
N ASP A 245 -16.34 10.42 -16.49
CA ASP A 245 -15.75 9.53 -17.49
C ASP A 245 -16.62 9.32 -18.73
N VAL A 246 -17.91 9.65 -18.66
CA VAL A 246 -18.83 9.48 -19.79
C VAL A 246 -18.74 10.73 -20.68
N PRO A 247 -18.31 10.60 -21.95
CA PRO A 247 -18.35 11.74 -22.87
C PRO A 247 -19.77 12.31 -22.94
N VAL A 248 -19.89 13.64 -22.96
CA VAL A 248 -21.20 14.33 -22.93
C VAL A 248 -22.13 13.90 -24.09
N SER A 249 -21.56 13.46 -25.21
CA SER A 249 -22.29 12.98 -26.39
C SER A 249 -22.48 11.46 -26.44
N ALA A 250 -21.97 10.70 -25.48
CA ALA A 250 -22.05 9.25 -25.49
C ALA A 250 -23.40 8.74 -24.98
N ASN A 251 -23.88 7.65 -25.57
CA ASN A 251 -24.96 6.83 -25.03
C ASN A 251 -24.36 5.54 -24.50
N GLU A 252 -24.42 5.32 -23.19
CA GLU A 252 -23.80 4.18 -22.52
C GLU A 252 -24.34 2.82 -23.02
N ASN A 253 -25.57 2.76 -23.54
CA ASN A 253 -26.12 1.53 -24.13
C ASN A 253 -25.34 1.06 -25.37
N ASN A 254 -24.52 1.93 -25.95
CA ASN A 254 -23.69 1.60 -27.10
C ASN A 254 -22.27 1.15 -26.70
N PHE A 255 -21.91 1.21 -25.41
CA PHE A 255 -20.60 0.77 -24.97
C PHE A 255 -20.50 -0.76 -25.02
N VAL A 256 -19.43 -1.24 -25.63
CA VAL A 256 -19.10 -2.66 -25.79
C VAL A 256 -17.64 -2.89 -25.41
N ILE A 257 -17.33 -4.08 -24.92
CA ILE A 257 -15.94 -4.51 -24.63
C ILE A 257 -15.43 -5.23 -25.88
N PHE A 258 -14.29 -4.79 -26.41
CA PHE A 258 -13.57 -5.44 -27.52
C PHE A 258 -12.37 -6.23 -27.02
#